data_AF-A0A7R9Y6I9-F1
#
_entry.id   AF-A0A7R9Y6I9-F1
#
_cell.length_a   1.000
_cell.length_b   1.000
_cell.length_c   1.000
_cell.angle_alpha   90.00
_cell.angle_beta   90.00
_cell.angle_gamma   90.00
#
_symmetry.space_group_name_H-M   'P 1'
#
loop_
_entity.id
_entity.type
_entity.pdbx_description
1 polymer ?
#
loop_
_entity_poly.entity_id
_entity_poly.type
_entity_poly.pdbx_seq_one_letter_code
_entity_poly.pdbx_strand_id
1 'polypeptide(L)'
;PFSTPHLTPRARLPSPYTHSLVALRPRRPRGAREAGAMASGSNNIHARPPPAKVNFGKPPPGYVPGLGRGAAGFTTRSDIGPARQAAPGDKGADDDARRQNQEFDKFEGGDGGLLGAGTYDAEDADADRVWAAVDDRVDERRRDAREARLKAELEAYRRDNPKITEQFADLKRGLSAVSEAEWSAIPDIGDYSIKKQKRETWAAAPDSLLDRARQETEQSTSAYDGGGEGLKTDLTAVGEGRGTVLGLKLDKMSDSVSGQTVVDPKGYLTDLSSMKVTSDTEVADIKKARVLLKSVTATNPKHAP
;
A
#
# COMPACT_ATOMS: atom_id res chain seq x y z
N PRO A 1 19.85 -98.95 31.84
CA PRO A 1 18.38 -98.76 31.83
C PRO A 1 17.91 -98.06 30.55
N PHE A 2 17.18 -98.82 29.71
CA PHE A 2 16.10 -98.45 28.76
C PHE A 2 15.88 -96.95 28.44
N SER A 3 15.48 -96.48 27.26
CA SER A 3 15.11 -97.04 25.96
C SER A 3 14.77 -95.82 25.07
N THR A 4 15.22 -95.88 23.81
CA THR A 4 14.68 -95.28 22.58
C THR A 4 14.25 -93.79 22.43
N PRO A 5 14.69 -93.14 21.32
CA PRO A 5 14.27 -91.83 20.80
C PRO A 5 13.18 -91.95 19.70
N HIS A 6 12.49 -90.85 19.33
CA HIS A 6 11.77 -90.66 18.05
C HIS A 6 11.46 -89.15 17.85
N LEU A 7 12.00 -88.47 16.83
CA LEU A 7 11.61 -88.38 15.40
C LEU A 7 10.39 -87.49 15.08
N THR A 8 10.73 -86.25 14.70
CA THR A 8 10.18 -85.26 13.73
C THR A 8 9.15 -85.74 12.68
N PRO A 9 8.32 -84.85 12.05
CA PRO A 9 8.71 -84.13 10.79
C PRO A 9 8.07 -82.71 10.62
N ARG A 10 8.77 -81.68 10.12
CA ARG A 10 9.11 -81.33 8.71
C ARG A 10 8.06 -80.43 8.00
N ALA A 11 8.47 -79.17 7.81
CA ALA A 11 8.38 -78.31 6.63
C ALA A 11 7.04 -78.00 5.90
N ARG A 12 6.83 -76.71 5.60
CA ARG A 12 6.56 -76.24 4.23
C ARG A 12 7.07 -74.81 3.99
N LEU A 13 7.99 -74.70 3.03
CA LEU A 13 8.39 -73.53 2.22
C LEU A 13 7.26 -73.18 1.21
N PRO A 14 7.41 -72.28 0.20
CA PRO A 14 8.02 -70.93 0.10
C PRO A 14 7.16 -69.89 -0.70
N SER A 15 7.38 -68.57 -0.48
CA SER A 15 7.40 -67.43 -1.46
C SER A 15 6.20 -67.24 -2.44
N PRO A 16 6.23 -66.30 -3.41
CA PRO A 16 6.48 -64.85 -3.41
C PRO A 16 5.23 -64.09 -3.92
N TYR A 17 4.99 -62.84 -3.51
CA TYR A 17 4.50 -61.83 -4.48
C TYR A 17 4.92 -60.44 -4.01
N THR A 18 5.86 -59.91 -4.77
CA THR A 18 6.25 -58.51 -4.84
C THR A 18 5.03 -57.65 -5.14
N HIS A 19 4.94 -56.45 -4.55
CA HIS A 19 4.53 -55.21 -5.23
C HIS A 19 5.10 -54.02 -4.45
N SER A 20 6.21 -53.54 -5.01
CA SER A 20 6.73 -52.17 -5.04
C SER A 20 5.90 -51.02 -4.45
N LEU A 21 6.57 -50.27 -3.56
CA LEU A 21 6.77 -48.80 -3.59
C LEU A 21 5.57 -47.92 -3.98
N VAL A 22 5.01 -47.18 -3.01
CA VAL A 22 4.83 -45.71 -3.14
C VAL A 22 4.97 -45.06 -1.76
N ALA A 23 6.09 -44.38 -1.54
CA ALA A 23 6.22 -43.38 -0.48
C ALA A 23 5.27 -42.21 -0.77
N LEU A 24 4.31 -41.95 0.11
CA LEU A 24 3.51 -40.72 0.05
C LEU A 24 4.38 -39.52 0.42
N ARG A 25 4.98 -38.90 -0.61
CA ARG A 25 5.47 -37.52 -0.53
C ARG A 25 4.28 -36.57 -0.36
N PRO A 26 4.39 -35.52 0.46
CA PRO A 26 3.38 -34.47 0.52
C PRO A 26 3.29 -33.77 -0.84
N ARG A 27 2.09 -33.72 -1.40
CA ARG A 27 1.78 -33.00 -2.64
C ARG A 27 2.05 -31.51 -2.44
N ARG A 28 3.08 -30.98 -3.10
CA ARG A 28 3.12 -29.57 -3.50
C ARG A 28 2.09 -29.35 -4.61
N PRO A 29 1.17 -28.37 -4.51
CA PRO A 29 0.44 -27.92 -5.69
C PRO A 29 1.40 -27.14 -6.60
N ARG A 30 1.60 -27.61 -7.85
CA ARG A 30 2.21 -26.82 -8.92
C ARG A 30 1.13 -25.93 -9.54
N GLY A 31 1.48 -24.66 -9.72
CA GLY A 31 0.58 -23.58 -10.06
C GLY A 31 -0.09 -23.67 -11.43
N ALA A 32 -1.24 -23.02 -11.49
CA ALA A 32 -1.82 -22.49 -12.70
C ALA A 32 -2.48 -21.16 -12.36
N ARG A 33 -1.92 -20.10 -12.95
CA ARG A 33 -2.41 -18.72 -13.08
C ARG A 33 -2.19 -17.80 -11.87
N GLU A 34 -0.98 -17.26 -11.85
CA GLU A 34 -0.72 -15.90 -11.40
C GLU A 34 -1.70 -14.93 -12.09
N ALA A 35 -2.74 -14.53 -11.35
CA ALA A 35 -3.37 -13.24 -11.57
C ALA A 35 -2.59 -12.26 -10.70
N GLY A 36 -1.86 -11.35 -11.34
CA GLY A 36 -1.11 -10.32 -10.66
C GLY A 36 -2.01 -9.59 -9.66
N ALA A 37 -1.56 -9.57 -8.41
CA ALA A 37 -2.00 -8.59 -7.44
C ALA A 37 -1.55 -7.22 -7.96
N MET A 38 -2.37 -6.63 -8.84
CA MET A 38 -2.34 -5.19 -9.02
C MET A 38 -2.75 -4.60 -7.68
N ALA A 39 -1.79 -3.91 -7.07
CA ALA A 39 -2.00 -2.96 -6.01
C ALA A 39 -3.11 -1.98 -6.45
N SER A 40 -4.36 -2.32 -6.12
CA SER A 40 -5.45 -1.36 -6.11
C SER A 40 -5.26 -0.56 -4.83
N GLY A 41 -4.83 0.68 -5.01
CA GLY A 41 -4.49 1.59 -3.95
C GLY A 41 -5.51 1.60 -2.84
N SER A 42 -5.00 1.73 -1.63
CA SER A 42 -5.74 2.12 -0.43
C SER A 42 -6.58 3.36 -0.73
N ASN A 43 -7.81 3.15 -1.21
CA ASN A 43 -8.87 4.15 -1.14
C ASN A 43 -9.27 4.20 0.33
N ASN A 44 -8.47 4.95 1.10
CA ASN A 44 -8.84 5.50 2.38
C ASN A 44 -9.97 6.51 2.11
N ILE A 45 -11.18 5.99 1.85
CA ILE A 45 -12.39 6.76 1.98
C ILE A 45 -12.43 7.09 3.46
N HIS A 46 -12.17 8.36 3.77
CA HIS A 46 -12.31 8.89 5.10
C HIS A 46 -13.76 8.66 5.51
N ALA A 47 -14.01 7.55 6.22
CA ALA A 47 -15.26 7.32 6.90
C ALA A 47 -15.32 8.41 7.97
N ARG A 48 -15.98 9.52 7.62
CA ARG A 48 -16.34 10.57 8.57
C ARG A 48 -16.94 9.87 9.78
N PRO A 49 -16.44 10.11 11.00
CA PRO A 49 -17.12 9.59 12.18
C PRO A 49 -18.58 10.05 12.08
N PRO A 50 -19.56 9.16 12.39
CA PRO A 50 -20.97 9.53 12.31
C PRO A 50 -21.15 10.83 13.10
N PRO A 51 -21.87 11.83 12.55
CA PRO A 51 -22.01 13.11 13.22
C PRO A 51 -22.52 12.83 14.63
N ALA A 52 -21.77 13.32 15.64
CA ALA A 52 -22.16 13.18 17.02
C ALA A 52 -23.62 13.60 17.13
N LYS A 53 -24.48 12.69 17.63
CA LYS A 53 -25.91 12.97 17.80
C LYS A 53 -26.00 14.17 18.74
N VAL A 54 -26.25 15.34 18.15
CA VAL A 54 -26.55 16.56 18.88
C VAL A 54 -27.78 16.25 19.73
N ASN A 55 -27.59 16.27 21.05
CA ASN A 55 -28.66 16.01 22.02
C ASN A 55 -29.62 17.20 21.98
N PHE A 56 -30.64 17.13 21.12
CA PHE A 56 -31.68 18.16 20.97
C PHE A 56 -32.70 18.20 22.15
N GLY A 57 -32.37 17.60 23.29
CA GLY A 57 -33.29 17.44 24.42
C GLY A 57 -34.29 16.29 24.24
N LYS A 58 -35.18 16.13 25.22
CA LYS A 58 -36.27 15.13 25.13
C LYS A 58 -37.24 15.53 24.02
N PRO A 59 -37.72 14.59 23.19
CA PRO A 59 -38.69 14.90 22.16
C PRO A 59 -39.96 15.50 22.79
N PRO A 60 -40.62 16.46 22.11
CA PRO A 60 -41.90 16.98 22.55
C PRO A 60 -42.93 15.85 22.79
N PRO A 61 -43.83 16.00 23.78
CA PRO A 61 -44.85 14.99 24.06
C PRO A 61 -45.74 14.76 22.83
N GLY A 62 -45.92 13.51 22.42
CA GLY A 62 -46.70 13.13 21.23
C GLY A 62 -45.90 13.01 19.92
N TYR A 63 -44.59 13.26 19.93
CA TYR A 63 -43.75 13.02 18.75
C TYR A 63 -43.66 11.53 18.42
N VAL A 64 -44.16 11.15 17.23
CA VAL A 64 -43.99 9.79 16.68
C VAL A 64 -42.86 9.83 15.65
N PRO A 65 -41.73 9.15 15.92
CA PRO A 65 -40.60 9.12 14.99
C PRO A 65 -41.02 8.48 13.65
N GLY A 66 -40.55 9.04 12.53
CA GLY A 66 -40.84 8.56 11.17
C GLY A 66 -42.20 9.02 10.60
N LEU A 67 -43.24 9.16 11.44
CA LEU A 67 -44.59 9.51 11.00
C LEU A 67 -44.68 10.93 10.43
N GLY A 68 -44.07 11.92 11.11
CA GLY A 68 -44.03 13.32 10.64
C GLY A 68 -43.15 13.56 9.40
N ARG A 69 -42.37 12.56 8.97
CA ARG A 69 -41.60 12.57 7.71
C ARG A 69 -42.27 11.78 6.59
N GLY A 70 -43.46 11.20 6.82
CA GLY A 70 -44.13 10.34 5.85
C GLY A 70 -43.43 9.00 5.61
N ALA A 71 -42.58 8.54 6.54
CA ALA A 71 -41.93 7.25 6.43
C ALA A 71 -42.95 6.14 6.77
N ALA A 72 -43.52 5.53 5.74
CA ALA A 72 -44.26 4.28 5.85
C ALA A 72 -43.32 3.11 5.49
N GLY A 73 -43.31 2.05 6.30
CA GLY A 73 -42.56 0.83 5.97
C GLY A 73 -43.10 0.19 4.68
N PHE A 74 -42.21 -0.29 3.82
CA PHE A 74 -42.60 -0.99 2.59
C PHE A 74 -43.38 -2.27 2.95
N THR A 75 -44.69 -2.28 2.69
CA THR A 75 -45.53 -3.47 2.85
C THR A 75 -45.20 -4.43 1.71
N THR A 76 -44.55 -5.55 2.02
CA THR A 76 -44.35 -6.63 1.04
C THR A 76 -45.58 -7.55 1.03
N ARG A 77 -45.72 -8.40 0.00
CA ARG A 77 -46.88 -9.30 -0.18
C ARG A 77 -47.13 -10.26 1.00
N SER A 78 -46.17 -10.39 1.91
CA SER A 78 -46.26 -11.19 3.14
C SER A 78 -46.89 -10.44 4.34
N ASP A 79 -47.01 -9.11 4.29
CA ASP A 79 -47.60 -8.27 5.36
C ASP A 79 -49.14 -8.17 5.29
N ILE A 80 -49.76 -8.65 4.20
CA ILE A 80 -51.22 -8.71 4.02
C ILE A 80 -51.71 -10.06 4.59
N GLY A 81 -51.44 -10.29 5.87
CA GLY A 81 -51.97 -11.40 6.66
C GLY A 81 -52.69 -10.85 7.90
N PRO A 82 -53.50 -11.65 8.60
CA PRO A 82 -54.45 -11.16 9.62
C PRO A 82 -53.80 -10.58 10.90
N ALA A 83 -52.48 -10.35 10.92
CA ALA A 83 -51.71 -9.95 12.08
C ALA A 83 -51.59 -8.43 12.30
N ARG A 84 -52.44 -7.59 11.69
CA ARG A 84 -52.43 -6.13 11.95
C ARG A 84 -53.78 -5.61 12.43
N GLN A 85 -54.17 -6.03 13.63
CA GLN A 85 -54.89 -5.18 14.58
C GLN A 85 -54.10 -5.13 15.88
N ALA A 86 -52.93 -4.49 15.85
CA ALA A 86 -52.21 -4.13 17.05
C ALA A 86 -52.58 -2.68 17.42
N ALA A 87 -53.10 -2.52 18.64
CA ALA A 87 -53.39 -1.23 19.27
C ALA A 87 -52.12 -0.35 19.32
N PRO A 88 -52.25 1.00 19.36
CA PRO A 88 -51.12 1.90 19.39
C PRO A 88 -50.39 1.76 20.73
N GLY A 89 -49.23 1.09 20.72
CA GLY A 89 -48.41 0.88 21.91
C GLY A 89 -47.55 -0.37 21.90
N ASP A 90 -47.65 -1.25 20.90
CA ASP A 90 -46.87 -2.48 20.87
C ASP A 90 -45.40 -2.23 20.49
N LYS A 91 -44.49 -2.78 21.29
CA LYS A 91 -43.02 -2.57 21.27
C LYS A 91 -42.32 -3.32 20.11
N GLY A 92 -43.03 -3.69 19.05
CA GLY A 92 -42.50 -4.50 17.96
C GLY A 92 -41.43 -3.82 17.09
N ALA A 93 -41.30 -2.49 17.15
CA ALA A 93 -40.30 -1.76 16.37
C ALA A 93 -38.88 -1.84 16.96
N ASP A 94 -38.74 -2.10 18.26
CA ASP A 94 -37.43 -2.22 18.91
C ASP A 94 -36.78 -3.59 18.65
N ASP A 95 -37.59 -4.62 18.39
CA ASP A 95 -37.11 -5.98 18.15
C ASP A 95 -36.49 -6.14 16.76
N ASP A 96 -37.01 -5.45 15.74
CA ASP A 96 -36.43 -5.50 14.38
C ASP A 96 -35.06 -4.81 14.30
N ALA A 97 -34.84 -3.74 15.08
CA ALA A 97 -33.53 -3.07 15.16
C ALA A 97 -32.50 -3.92 15.92
N ARG A 98 -32.93 -4.68 16.94
CA ARG A 98 -32.07 -5.63 17.67
C ARG A 98 -31.69 -6.83 16.80
N ARG A 99 -32.63 -7.36 16.00
CA ARG A 99 -32.36 -8.44 15.03
C ARG A 99 -31.37 -8.05 13.93
N GLN A 100 -31.31 -6.78 13.55
CA GLN A 100 -30.36 -6.28 12.55
C GLN A 100 -28.94 -6.05 13.10
N ASN A 101 -28.81 -5.86 14.42
CA ASN A 101 -27.54 -5.61 15.10
C ASN A 101 -26.96 -6.86 15.81
N GLN A 102 -27.69 -7.97 15.86
CA GLN A 102 -27.15 -9.25 16.28
C GLN A 102 -26.37 -9.83 15.09
N GLU A 103 -25.05 -9.89 15.24
CA GLU A 103 -24.18 -10.58 14.28
C GLU A 103 -24.65 -12.03 14.24
N PHE A 104 -25.31 -12.42 13.15
CA PHE A 104 -25.73 -13.80 12.95
C PHE A 104 -24.47 -14.66 12.80
N ASP A 105 -24.14 -15.42 13.84
CA ASP A 105 -23.08 -16.40 13.73
C ASP A 105 -23.60 -17.67 13.04
N LYS A 106 -22.78 -18.27 12.18
CA LYS A 106 -23.18 -19.46 11.42
C LYS A 106 -23.29 -20.70 12.30
N PHE A 107 -22.60 -20.71 13.45
CA PHE A 107 -22.60 -21.83 14.38
C PHE A 107 -23.61 -21.61 15.51
N GLU A 108 -23.56 -20.44 16.16
CA GLU A 108 -24.42 -20.11 17.31
C GLU A 108 -25.79 -19.52 16.90
N GLY A 109 -25.93 -19.07 15.65
CA GLY A 109 -27.16 -18.48 15.13
C GLY A 109 -27.37 -17.05 15.60
N GLY A 110 -28.63 -16.66 15.85
CA GLY A 110 -28.94 -15.36 16.42
C GLY A 110 -28.76 -15.39 17.94
N ASP A 111 -27.67 -14.80 18.44
CA ASP A 111 -27.40 -14.61 19.87
C ASP A 111 -28.30 -13.51 20.45
N GLY A 112 -29.59 -13.84 20.57
CA GLY A 112 -30.64 -12.91 20.99
C GLY A 112 -31.30 -13.24 22.30
N GLY A 113 -30.83 -14.27 23.03
CA GLY A 113 -31.37 -14.64 24.34
C GLY A 113 -32.88 -14.90 24.33
N LEU A 114 -33.33 -15.85 23.49
CA LEU A 114 -34.76 -16.16 23.25
C LEU A 114 -35.58 -16.46 24.52
N LEU A 115 -34.95 -17.00 25.57
CA LEU A 115 -35.63 -17.43 26.80
C LEU A 115 -35.83 -16.31 27.84
N GLY A 116 -35.28 -15.10 27.61
CA GLY A 116 -35.35 -13.99 28.57
C GLY A 116 -36.71 -13.28 28.68
N ALA A 117 -37.73 -13.71 27.91
CA ALA A 117 -39.04 -13.07 27.86
C ALA A 117 -40.10 -13.69 28.81
N GLY A 118 -39.79 -14.81 29.46
CA GLY A 118 -40.68 -15.47 30.41
C GLY A 118 -40.65 -14.87 31.82
N THR A 119 -41.57 -15.31 32.68
CA THR A 119 -41.52 -15.03 34.12
C THR A 119 -40.46 -15.94 34.75
N TYR A 120 -39.47 -15.33 35.41
CA TYR A 120 -38.43 -16.05 36.14
C TYR A 120 -38.83 -16.19 37.61
N ASP A 121 -38.96 -17.43 38.09
CA ASP A 121 -39.34 -17.73 39.48
C ASP A 121 -38.17 -18.23 40.34
N ALA A 122 -38.46 -18.60 41.60
CA ALA A 122 -37.41 -19.04 42.52
C ALA A 122 -36.90 -20.44 42.17
N GLU A 123 -37.78 -21.27 41.61
CA GLU A 123 -37.49 -22.60 41.10
C GLU A 123 -36.54 -22.53 39.90
N ASP A 124 -36.73 -21.57 38.98
CA ASP A 124 -35.82 -21.29 37.87
C ASP A 124 -34.41 -20.90 38.39
N ALA A 125 -34.33 -20.04 39.42
CA ALA A 125 -33.06 -19.63 40.01
C ALA A 125 -32.29 -20.75 40.70
N ASP A 126 -33.00 -21.66 41.36
CA ASP A 126 -32.38 -22.84 41.96
C ASP A 126 -31.97 -23.86 40.88
N ALA A 127 -32.74 -23.99 39.80
CA ALA A 127 -32.37 -24.80 38.65
C ALA A 127 -31.08 -24.27 37.99
N ASP A 128 -31.00 -22.97 37.70
CA ASP A 128 -29.81 -22.33 37.13
C ASP A 128 -28.57 -22.53 38.02
N ARG A 129 -28.73 -22.43 39.34
CA ARG A 129 -27.64 -22.69 40.29
C ARG A 129 -27.14 -24.13 40.21
N VAL A 130 -28.05 -25.10 40.13
CA VAL A 130 -27.68 -26.52 40.01
C VAL A 130 -27.00 -26.79 38.67
N TRP A 131 -27.51 -26.25 37.57
CA TRP A 131 -26.92 -26.42 36.24
C TRP A 131 -25.55 -25.75 36.13
N ALA A 132 -25.38 -24.52 36.64
CA ALA A 132 -24.08 -23.85 36.71
C ALA A 132 -23.05 -24.67 37.51
N ALA A 133 -23.47 -25.28 38.64
CA ALA A 133 -22.60 -26.13 39.43
C ALA A 133 -22.20 -27.43 38.70
N VAL A 134 -23.06 -27.97 37.85
CA VAL A 134 -22.73 -29.12 36.99
C VAL A 134 -21.70 -28.72 35.95
N ASP A 135 -21.86 -27.57 35.29
CA ASP A 135 -20.90 -27.06 34.30
C ASP A 135 -19.53 -26.76 34.94
N ASP A 136 -19.53 -26.09 36.10
CA ASP A 136 -18.31 -25.84 36.89
C ASP A 136 -17.57 -27.15 37.20
N ARG A 137 -18.30 -28.19 37.64
CA ARG A 137 -17.72 -29.51 37.94
C ARG A 137 -17.16 -30.21 36.71
N VAL A 138 -17.79 -30.05 35.55
CA VAL A 138 -17.28 -30.58 34.28
C VAL A 138 -15.98 -29.84 33.90
N ASP A 139 -15.93 -28.53 34.15
CA ASP A 139 -14.81 -27.67 33.82
C ASP A 139 -13.60 -27.80 34.76
N GLU A 140 -13.81 -28.10 36.03
CA GLU A 140 -12.76 -28.29 37.05
C GLU A 140 -11.59 -29.18 36.58
N ARG A 141 -11.86 -30.21 35.77
CA ARG A 141 -10.83 -31.15 35.30
C ARG A 141 -9.70 -30.49 34.52
N ARG A 142 -9.95 -29.36 33.87
CA ARG A 142 -8.96 -28.64 33.04
C ARG A 142 -9.04 -27.13 33.20
N ARG A 143 -9.79 -26.62 34.18
CA ARG A 143 -10.01 -25.18 34.40
C ARG A 143 -8.70 -24.42 34.45
N ASP A 144 -7.82 -24.78 35.39
CA ASP A 144 -6.54 -24.08 35.60
C ASP A 144 -5.64 -24.11 34.35
N ALA A 145 -5.56 -25.26 33.68
CA ALA A 145 -4.72 -25.40 32.48
C ALA A 145 -5.28 -24.60 31.28
N ARG A 146 -6.61 -24.61 31.09
CA ARG A 146 -7.26 -23.84 30.02
C ARG A 146 -7.19 -22.36 30.32
N GLU A 147 -7.50 -21.92 31.53
CA GLU A 147 -7.44 -20.52 31.93
C GLU A 147 -6.01 -19.98 31.89
N ALA A 148 -5.01 -20.74 32.35
CA ALA A 148 -3.61 -20.34 32.25
C ALA A 148 -3.16 -20.20 30.79
N ARG A 149 -3.53 -21.14 29.92
CA ARG A 149 -3.25 -21.05 28.48
C ARG A 149 -3.96 -19.87 27.84
N LEU A 150 -5.27 -19.71 28.07
CA LEU A 150 -6.07 -18.60 27.52
C LEU A 150 -5.54 -17.26 28.01
N LYS A 151 -5.14 -17.16 29.27
CA LYS A 151 -4.53 -15.95 29.83
C LYS A 151 -3.18 -15.65 29.19
N ALA A 152 -2.31 -16.64 29.03
CA ALA A 152 -1.01 -16.46 28.37
C ALA A 152 -1.18 -16.08 26.89
N GLU A 153 -2.14 -16.70 26.19
CA GLU A 153 -2.47 -16.41 24.79
C GLU A 153 -3.08 -15.01 24.64
N LEU A 154 -3.99 -14.60 25.54
CA LEU A 154 -4.55 -13.25 25.57
C LEU A 154 -3.47 -12.20 25.87
N GLU A 155 -2.53 -12.50 26.78
CA GLU A 155 -1.44 -11.60 27.11
C GLU A 155 -0.44 -11.47 25.95
N ALA A 156 -0.08 -12.58 25.29
CA ALA A 156 0.73 -12.57 24.07
C ALA A 156 0.02 -11.79 22.96
N TYR A 157 -1.28 -12.05 22.74
CA TYR A 157 -2.08 -11.33 21.76
C TYR A 157 -2.17 -9.83 22.04
N ARG A 158 -2.30 -9.42 23.31
CA ARG A 158 -2.28 -8.00 23.70
C ARG A 158 -0.91 -7.36 23.53
N ARG A 159 0.18 -8.12 23.69
CA ARG A 159 1.54 -7.63 23.40
C ARG A 159 1.75 -7.44 21.90
N ASP A 160 1.28 -8.38 21.09
CA ASP A 160 1.46 -8.37 19.63
C ASP A 160 0.49 -7.41 18.93
N ASN A 161 -0.75 -7.33 19.43
CA ASN A 161 -1.83 -6.48 18.93
C ASN A 161 -2.38 -5.59 20.06
N PRO A 162 -1.59 -4.61 20.55
CA PRO A 162 -2.07 -3.70 21.57
C PRO A 162 -3.24 -2.89 21.03
N LYS A 163 -4.27 -2.68 21.85
CA LYS A 163 -5.42 -1.87 21.44
C LYS A 163 -4.96 -0.44 21.19
N ILE A 164 -5.55 0.24 20.20
CA ILE A 164 -5.21 1.64 19.88
C ILE A 164 -5.26 2.53 21.13
N THR A 165 -6.27 2.37 21.99
CA THR A 165 -6.38 3.11 23.26
C THR A 165 -5.27 2.82 24.27
N GLU A 166 -4.69 1.62 24.22
CA GLU A 166 -3.56 1.22 25.07
C GLU A 166 -2.24 1.79 24.53
N GLN A 167 -2.03 1.78 23.20
CA GLN A 167 -0.88 2.42 22.55
C GLN A 167 -0.79 3.92 22.89
N PHE A 168 -1.94 4.59 22.99
CA PHE A 168 -2.03 6.00 23.34
C PHE A 168 -2.22 6.26 24.85
N ALA A 169 -2.19 5.25 25.72
CA ALA A 169 -2.43 5.44 27.16
C ALA A 169 -1.35 6.33 27.81
N ASP A 170 -0.08 6.12 27.45
CA ASP A 170 1.04 6.91 27.96
C ASP A 170 0.97 8.36 27.44
N LEU A 171 0.65 8.54 26.16
CA LEU A 171 0.44 9.87 25.56
C LEU A 171 -0.75 10.59 26.19
N LYS A 172 -1.85 9.87 26.46
CA LYS A 172 -3.02 10.41 27.16
C LYS A 172 -2.71 10.78 28.61
N ARG A 173 -1.82 10.05 29.28
CA ARG A 173 -1.31 10.44 30.60
C ARG A 173 -0.41 11.66 30.51
N GLY A 174 0.46 11.75 29.50
CA GLY A 174 1.29 12.93 29.23
C GLY A 174 0.46 14.19 28.95
N LEU A 175 -0.70 14.02 28.33
CA LEU A 175 -1.66 15.10 28.06
C LEU A 175 -2.24 15.75 29.32
N SER A 176 -2.18 15.08 30.49
CA SER A 176 -2.57 15.68 31.77
C SER A 176 -1.63 16.79 32.26
N ALA A 177 -0.41 16.87 31.72
CA ALA A 177 0.54 17.92 32.05
C ALA A 177 0.26 19.24 31.29
N VAL A 178 -0.56 19.21 30.23
CA VAL A 178 -0.91 20.40 29.43
C VAL A 178 -1.95 21.23 30.18
N SER A 179 -1.64 22.51 30.38
CA SER A 179 -2.50 23.44 31.12
C SER A 179 -3.73 23.86 30.33
N GLU A 180 -4.81 24.24 31.01
CA GLU A 180 -6.04 24.72 30.36
C GLU A 180 -5.81 25.98 29.49
N ALA A 181 -4.84 26.82 29.86
CA ALA A 181 -4.43 27.96 29.05
C ALA A 181 -3.82 27.52 27.71
N GLU A 182 -2.96 26.49 27.71
CA GLU A 182 -2.41 25.91 26.47
C GLU A 182 -3.49 25.22 25.64
N TRP A 183 -4.48 24.60 26.28
CA TRP A 183 -5.67 24.05 25.61
C TRP A 183 -6.48 25.15 24.90
N SER A 184 -6.64 26.31 25.52
CA SER A 184 -7.35 27.45 24.93
C SER A 184 -6.57 28.12 23.80
N ALA A 185 -5.25 27.96 23.78
CA ALA A 185 -4.34 28.54 22.80
C ALA A 185 -4.08 27.63 21.59
N ILE A 186 -4.70 26.45 21.51
CA ILE A 186 -4.61 25.57 20.33
C ILE A 186 -5.18 26.33 19.13
N PRO A 187 -4.37 26.59 18.07
CA PRO A 187 -4.87 27.25 16.87
C PRO A 187 -5.89 26.37 16.17
N ASP A 188 -6.95 26.98 15.63
CA ASP A 188 -7.85 26.28 14.73
C ASP A 188 -7.10 25.86 13.46
N ILE A 189 -7.54 24.77 12.83
CA ILE A 189 -6.82 24.19 11.71
C ILE A 189 -6.89 25.13 10.50
N GLY A 190 -5.81 25.88 10.28
CA GLY A 190 -5.62 26.60 9.02
C GLY A 190 -5.58 25.61 7.86
N ASP A 191 -6.05 26.02 6.68
CA ASP A 191 -5.95 25.23 5.44
C ASP A 191 -4.47 25.12 5.04
N TYR A 192 -3.71 24.25 5.72
CA TYR A 192 -2.30 23.92 5.43
C TYR A 192 -2.17 22.99 4.23
N SER A 193 -3.30 22.65 3.57
CA SER A 193 -3.22 22.13 2.22
C SER A 193 -2.61 23.26 1.39
N ILE A 194 -1.31 23.13 1.11
CA ILE A 194 -0.67 23.96 0.10
C ILE A 194 -1.44 23.62 -1.18
N LYS A 195 -2.46 24.40 -1.49
CA LYS A 195 -3.09 24.45 -2.81
C LYS A 195 -2.01 25.04 -3.70
N LYS A 196 -0.98 24.23 -3.99
CA LYS A 196 0.01 24.51 -5.01
C LYS A 196 -0.84 24.68 -6.26
N GLN A 197 -0.99 25.94 -6.69
CA GLN A 197 -1.49 26.21 -8.02
C GLN A 197 -0.64 25.35 -8.95
N LYS A 198 -1.30 24.42 -9.65
CA LYS A 198 -0.63 23.47 -10.54
C LYS A 198 0.07 24.31 -11.59
N ARG A 199 1.38 24.53 -11.41
CA ARG A 199 2.20 25.20 -12.41
C ARG A 199 2.36 24.19 -13.55
N GLU A 200 1.52 24.31 -14.57
CA GLU A 200 1.70 23.64 -15.85
C GLU A 200 2.91 24.28 -16.54
N THR A 201 4.10 23.87 -16.14
CA THR A 201 5.34 24.19 -16.84
C THR A 201 5.73 22.97 -17.66
N TRP A 202 5.47 23.04 -18.97
CA TRP A 202 5.99 22.06 -19.92
C TRP A 202 7.44 22.39 -20.25
N ALA A 203 8.32 21.43 -20.02
CA ALA A 203 9.67 21.43 -20.54
C ALA A 203 9.77 20.35 -21.62
N ALA A 204 10.53 20.60 -22.67
CA ALA A 204 10.89 19.56 -23.62
C ALA A 204 11.71 18.48 -22.90
N ALA A 205 11.41 17.20 -23.18
CA ALA A 205 12.07 16.09 -22.50
C ALA A 205 13.58 16.07 -22.78
N PRO A 206 14.44 15.79 -21.78
CA PRO A 206 15.87 15.69 -22.01
C PRO A 206 16.25 14.32 -22.59
N ASP A 207 17.07 14.32 -23.64
CA ASP A 207 17.46 13.14 -24.40
C ASP A 207 18.25 12.08 -23.62
N SER A 208 18.73 12.39 -22.40
CA SER A 208 19.37 11.42 -21.48
C SER A 208 18.49 10.20 -21.11
N LEU A 209 17.17 10.32 -21.30
CA LEU A 209 16.23 9.21 -21.13
C LEU A 209 16.34 8.16 -22.25
N LEU A 210 16.79 8.54 -23.45
CA LEU A 210 16.99 7.62 -24.57
C LEU A 210 18.31 6.86 -24.44
N ASP A 211 19.36 7.49 -23.87
CA ASP A 211 20.64 6.83 -23.55
C ASP A 211 20.49 5.76 -22.47
N ARG A 212 19.62 6.01 -21.49
CA ARG A 212 19.29 5.03 -20.45
C ARG A 212 18.51 3.84 -21.00
N ALA A 213 17.57 4.05 -21.92
CA ALA A 213 16.81 2.97 -22.56
C ALA A 213 17.72 2.03 -23.39
N ARG A 214 18.82 2.55 -23.96
CA ARG A 214 19.82 1.74 -24.65
C ARG A 214 20.69 0.94 -23.67
N GLN A 215 21.09 1.53 -22.55
CA GLN A 215 21.86 0.82 -21.49
C GLN A 215 21.03 -0.23 -20.74
N GLU A 216 19.72 0.00 -20.54
CA GLU A 216 18.80 -0.98 -19.93
C GLU A 216 18.62 -2.24 -20.80
N THR A 217 18.83 -2.14 -22.12
CA THR A 217 18.88 -3.32 -23.01
C THR A 217 20.14 -4.17 -22.75
N GLU A 218 21.23 -3.54 -22.32
CA GLU A 218 22.50 -4.20 -21.98
C GLU A 218 22.52 -4.75 -20.54
N GLN A 219 21.68 -4.21 -19.64
CA GLN A 219 21.59 -4.62 -18.24
C GLN A 219 20.65 -5.83 -18.02
N SER A 220 20.59 -6.80 -18.94
CA SER A 220 19.74 -8.01 -18.80
C SER A 220 20.45 -9.23 -18.19
N THR A 221 21.70 -9.14 -17.73
CA THR A 221 22.50 -10.37 -17.48
C THR A 221 23.20 -10.52 -16.12
N SER A 222 23.29 -9.50 -15.28
CA SER A 222 23.95 -9.70 -13.97
C SER A 222 23.72 -8.46 -13.11
N ALA A 223 23.26 -8.49 -11.88
CA ALA A 223 23.02 -9.56 -10.92
C ALA A 223 22.16 -8.87 -9.83
N TYR A 224 21.12 -9.48 -9.27
CA TYR A 224 21.27 -10.34 -8.10
C TYR A 224 22.48 -9.90 -7.25
N ASP A 225 22.31 -9.04 -6.25
CA ASP A 225 21.88 -9.40 -4.88
C ASP A 225 22.94 -8.74 -3.96
N GLY A 226 22.69 -7.97 -2.91
CA GLY A 226 21.48 -7.50 -2.25
C GLY A 226 21.89 -6.68 -1.00
N GLY A 227 21.09 -5.65 -0.67
CA GLY A 227 20.82 -5.01 0.65
C GLY A 227 21.98 -4.52 1.56
N GLY A 228 22.00 -3.31 2.15
CA GLY A 228 21.04 -2.22 2.27
C GLY A 228 20.90 -1.75 3.74
N GLU A 229 21.36 -0.54 4.11
CA GLU A 229 20.73 0.30 5.16
C GLU A 229 21.25 1.77 5.10
N GLY A 230 20.34 2.75 4.91
CA GLY A 230 20.49 4.10 5.48
C GLY A 230 21.11 5.25 4.68
N LEU A 231 21.18 5.14 3.37
CA LEU A 231 21.82 6.07 2.43
C LEU A 231 21.08 7.43 2.31
N LYS A 232 21.47 8.47 3.05
CA LYS A 232 21.38 9.85 2.52
C LYS A 232 22.54 10.00 1.53
N THR A 233 22.43 9.39 0.35
CA THR A 233 23.34 9.71 -0.75
C THR A 233 23.29 11.21 -0.95
N ASP A 234 24.38 11.89 -0.64
CA ASP A 234 24.57 13.24 -1.11
C ASP A 234 24.69 13.18 -2.64
N LEU A 235 23.57 13.49 -3.31
CA LEU A 235 23.46 13.41 -4.77
C LEU A 235 24.36 14.44 -5.47
N THR A 236 24.84 15.45 -4.74
CA THR A 236 25.80 16.45 -5.24
C THR A 236 27.17 15.82 -5.45
N ALA A 237 27.65 15.04 -4.48
CA ALA A 237 28.91 14.31 -4.56
C ALA A 237 28.93 13.28 -5.70
N VAL A 238 27.79 12.66 -6.01
CA VAL A 238 27.66 11.73 -7.16
C VAL A 238 27.74 12.49 -8.49
N GLY A 239 27.23 13.72 -8.56
CA GLY A 239 27.30 14.58 -9.75
C GLY A 239 28.73 15.06 -10.04
N GLU A 240 29.44 15.53 -9.03
CA GLU A 240 30.83 15.97 -9.16
C GLU A 240 31.77 14.79 -9.49
N GLY A 241 31.54 13.62 -8.89
CA GLY A 241 32.27 12.39 -9.20
C GLY A 241 32.11 11.93 -10.65
N ARG A 242 30.94 12.16 -11.27
CA ARG A 242 30.74 11.83 -12.70
C ARG A 242 31.46 12.81 -13.63
N GLY A 243 31.49 14.11 -13.28
CA GLY A 243 32.17 15.13 -14.09
C GLY A 243 33.69 14.93 -14.16
N THR A 244 34.30 14.55 -13.04
CA THR A 244 35.76 14.28 -12.99
C THR A 244 36.14 13.00 -13.72
N VAL A 245 35.33 11.94 -13.62
CA VAL A 245 35.57 10.68 -14.34
C VAL A 245 35.44 10.85 -15.85
N LEU A 246 34.50 11.68 -16.31
CA LEU A 246 34.38 12.03 -17.73
C LEU A 246 35.63 12.79 -18.21
N GLY A 247 36.07 13.79 -17.44
CA GLY A 247 37.30 14.54 -17.73
C GLY A 247 38.51 13.64 -17.87
N LEU A 248 38.72 12.72 -16.92
CA LEU A 248 39.84 11.77 -16.92
C LEU A 248 39.77 10.74 -18.06
N LYS A 249 38.56 10.35 -18.49
CA LYS A 249 38.40 9.44 -19.63
C LYS A 249 38.71 10.15 -20.94
N LEU A 250 38.25 11.38 -21.11
CA LEU A 250 38.55 12.18 -22.29
C LEU A 250 40.05 12.51 -22.37
N ASP A 251 40.70 12.81 -21.26
CA ASP A 251 42.13 13.11 -21.23
C ASP A 251 43.00 11.88 -21.58
N LYS A 252 42.65 10.70 -21.07
CA LYS A 252 43.30 9.43 -21.45
C LYS A 252 43.10 9.07 -22.92
N MET A 253 41.92 9.35 -23.46
CA MET A 253 41.65 9.15 -24.87
C MET A 253 42.41 10.18 -25.72
N SER A 254 42.59 11.41 -25.21
CA SER A 254 43.36 12.47 -25.87
C SER A 254 44.84 12.14 -25.96
N ASP A 255 45.42 11.55 -24.91
CA ASP A 255 46.85 11.17 -24.85
C ASP A 255 47.21 10.04 -25.84
N SER A 256 46.23 9.24 -26.24
CA SER A 256 46.42 8.15 -27.22
C SER A 256 46.31 8.62 -28.69
N VAL A 257 45.91 9.87 -28.94
CA VAL A 257 45.78 10.42 -30.29
C VAL A 257 47.04 11.20 -30.63
N SER A 258 47.98 10.53 -31.29
CA SER A 258 49.16 11.19 -31.87
C SER A 258 48.75 12.02 -33.09
N GLY A 259 49.33 13.22 -33.24
CA GLY A 259 49.08 14.12 -34.38
C GLY A 259 48.08 15.25 -34.10
N GLN A 260 47.65 15.44 -32.85
CA GLN A 260 46.89 16.62 -32.47
C GLN A 260 47.81 17.84 -32.45
N THR A 261 47.50 18.82 -33.29
CA THR A 261 48.20 20.11 -33.31
C THR A 261 47.44 21.09 -32.42
N VAL A 262 47.86 21.22 -31.16
CA VAL A 262 47.46 22.36 -30.33
C VAL A 262 48.34 23.52 -30.76
N VAL A 263 47.75 24.50 -31.44
CA VAL A 263 48.47 25.73 -31.70
C VAL A 263 48.49 26.54 -30.41
N ASP A 264 49.64 27.08 -30.04
CA ASP A 264 49.70 28.02 -28.94
C ASP A 264 48.80 29.21 -29.28
N PRO A 265 47.68 29.42 -28.54
CA PRO A 265 46.75 30.50 -28.85
C PRO A 265 47.44 31.86 -28.79
N LYS A 266 48.52 31.99 -28.00
CA LYS A 266 49.29 33.24 -27.95
C LYS A 266 50.12 33.44 -29.21
N GLY A 267 50.77 32.41 -29.72
CA GLY A 267 51.52 32.44 -30.98
C GLY A 267 50.63 32.67 -32.21
N TYR A 268 49.44 32.07 -32.24
CA TYR A 268 48.51 32.22 -33.37
C TYR A 268 47.95 33.64 -33.50
N LEU A 269 47.70 34.31 -32.37
CA LEU A 269 47.22 35.68 -32.35
C LEU A 269 48.29 36.67 -32.82
N THR A 270 49.56 36.42 -32.53
CA THR A 270 50.67 37.22 -33.06
C THR A 270 50.80 37.08 -34.58
N ASP A 271 50.68 35.87 -35.13
CA ASP A 271 50.77 35.65 -36.58
C ASP A 271 49.60 36.28 -37.34
N LEU A 272 48.38 36.20 -36.80
CA LEU A 272 47.19 36.84 -37.39
C LEU A 272 47.30 38.36 -37.44
N SER A 273 47.90 38.98 -36.42
CA SER A 273 48.12 40.44 -36.41
C SER A 273 49.13 40.91 -37.46
N SER A 274 49.95 39.99 -38.00
CA SER A 274 50.94 40.28 -39.04
C SER A 274 50.38 40.16 -40.47
N MET A 275 49.24 39.50 -40.67
CA MET A 275 48.58 39.39 -41.99
C MET A 275 47.78 40.66 -42.31
N LYS A 276 48.32 41.50 -43.20
CA LYS A 276 47.72 42.77 -43.64
C LYS A 276 46.40 42.53 -44.42
N VAL A 277 45.25 42.85 -43.81
CA VAL A 277 43.95 42.91 -44.52
C VAL A 277 43.80 44.30 -45.14
N THR A 278 43.43 44.37 -46.42
CA THR A 278 43.10 45.63 -47.11
C THR A 278 41.94 46.32 -46.41
N SER A 279 42.10 47.61 -46.11
CA SER A 279 41.18 48.33 -45.24
C SER A 279 39.74 48.28 -45.74
N ASP A 280 38.79 48.21 -44.80
CA ASP A 280 37.33 48.14 -45.06
C ASP A 280 36.82 49.20 -46.05
N THR A 281 37.54 50.31 -46.18
CA THR A 281 37.28 51.37 -47.16
C THR A 281 37.32 50.85 -48.60
N GLU A 282 38.26 49.95 -48.93
CA GLU A 282 38.39 49.38 -50.27
C GLU A 282 37.27 48.37 -50.55
N VAL A 283 36.75 47.70 -49.53
CA VAL A 283 35.69 46.68 -49.67
C VAL A 283 34.39 47.30 -50.18
N ALA A 284 34.05 48.52 -49.75
CA ALA A 284 32.86 49.23 -50.21
C ALA A 284 32.97 49.61 -51.69
N ASP A 285 34.13 50.11 -52.11
CA ASP A 285 34.35 50.52 -53.49
C ASP A 285 34.48 49.32 -54.43
N ILE A 286 35.07 48.21 -53.97
CA ILE A 286 35.07 46.93 -54.68
C ILE A 286 33.64 46.45 -54.92
N LYS A 287 32.73 46.61 -53.94
CA LYS A 287 31.31 46.22 -54.13
C LYS A 287 30.62 47.11 -55.17
N LYS A 288 30.85 48.42 -55.13
CA LYS A 288 30.31 49.36 -56.13
C LYS A 288 30.83 49.04 -57.53
N ALA A 289 32.14 48.80 -57.66
CA ALA A 289 32.75 48.40 -58.93
C ALA A 289 32.13 47.10 -59.47
N ARG A 290 31.87 46.11 -58.59
CA ARG A 290 31.20 44.86 -58.97
C ARG A 290 29.79 45.09 -59.51
N VAL A 291 29.01 45.97 -58.88
CA VAL A 291 27.66 46.32 -59.34
C VAL A 291 27.71 47.04 -60.68
N LEU A 292 28.66 47.97 -60.85
CA LEU A 292 28.83 48.72 -62.08
C LEU A 292 29.20 47.79 -63.24
N LEU A 293 30.19 46.90 -63.06
CA LEU A 293 30.56 45.92 -64.08
C LEU A 293 29.43 44.92 -64.39
N LYS A 294 28.61 44.58 -63.39
CA LYS A 294 27.41 43.77 -63.61
C LYS A 294 26.37 44.49 -64.48
N SER A 295 26.22 45.81 -64.32
CA SER A 295 25.33 46.59 -65.18
C SER A 295 25.85 46.71 -66.61
N VAL A 296 27.17 46.90 -66.79
CA VAL A 296 27.82 47.01 -68.10
C VAL A 296 27.72 45.72 -68.92
N THR A 297 27.89 44.56 -68.27
CA THR A 297 27.78 43.25 -68.92
C THR A 297 26.34 42.87 -69.27
N ALA A 298 25.35 43.34 -68.49
CA ALA A 298 23.94 43.10 -68.77
C ALA A 298 23.42 43.92 -69.98
N THR A 299 23.86 45.18 -70.12
CA THR A 299 23.44 46.03 -71.24
C THR A 299 24.18 45.73 -72.54
N ASN A 300 25.40 45.19 -72.46
CA ASN A 300 26.25 44.88 -73.61
C ASN A 300 26.64 43.40 -73.66
N PRO A 301 25.70 42.47 -73.94
CA PRO A 301 25.96 41.02 -73.88
C PRO A 301 26.92 40.51 -74.97
N LYS A 302 27.27 41.33 -75.97
CA LYS A 302 28.22 41.00 -77.04
C LYS A 302 29.50 41.85 -76.98
N HIS A 303 29.70 42.63 -75.93
CA HIS A 303 30.95 43.35 -75.70
C HIS A 303 31.84 42.49 -74.79
N ALA A 304 33.03 42.13 -75.29
CA ALA A 304 33.92 41.18 -74.64
C ALA A 304 34.69 41.73 -73.42
N PRO A 305 35.11 43.02 -73.38
CA PRO A 305 35.60 43.63 -72.15
C PRO A 305 34.50 44.28 -71.32
#